data_AF-A0AA86NF24-F1
#
_entry.id   AF-A0AA86NF24-F1
#
_cell.length_a   1.000
_cell.length_b   1.000
_cell.length_c   1.000
_cell.angle_alpha   90.00
_cell.angle_beta   90.00
_cell.angle_gamma   90.00
#
_symmetry.space_group_name_H-M   'P 1'
#
loop_
_entity.id
_entity.type
_entity.pdbx_description
1 polymer ?
#
loop_
_entity_poly.entity_id
_entity_poly.type
_entity_poly.pdbx_seq_one_letter_code
_entity_poly.pdbx_strand_id
1 'polypeptide(L)'
;MNTFSQQLVQVHLLLQIKEVQDQIQRAKQYTKCSKQLQTPESQAKRSRWTAAEDQLLVQQIRALGIENYKQVKMESKSSSQVYFRLRYLKNVCMQDKELISSKINLNCFQKFPTSYK
;
A
#
# COMPACT_ATOMS: atom_id res chain seq x y z
N MET A 1 35.76 33.08 46.52
CA MET A 1 34.73 32.42 45.69
C MET A 1 35.14 32.56 44.23
N ASN A 2 35.27 31.45 43.50
CA ASN A 2 35.94 31.42 42.20
C ASN A 2 34.93 31.72 41.07
N THR A 3 34.94 32.95 40.58
CA THR A 3 34.05 33.47 39.51
C THR A 3 34.18 32.68 38.20
N PHE A 4 35.34 32.09 37.96
CA PHE A 4 35.59 31.26 36.77
C PHE A 4 34.78 29.96 36.78
N SER A 5 34.61 29.34 37.95
CA SER A 5 33.79 28.13 38.09
C SER A 5 32.30 28.41 37.84
N GLN A 6 31.81 29.59 38.28
CA GLN A 6 30.44 30.00 38.02
C GLN A 6 30.18 30.25 36.52
N GLN A 7 31.14 30.88 35.82
CA GLN A 7 31.02 31.12 34.38
C GLN A 7 30.99 29.82 33.56
N LEU A 8 31.80 28.82 33.93
CA LEU A 8 31.81 27.52 33.25
C LEU A 8 30.48 26.76 33.38
N VAL A 9 29.89 26.76 34.58
CA VAL A 9 28.58 26.14 34.83
C VAL A 9 27.49 26.84 34.01
N GLN A 10 27.54 28.17 33.94
CA GLN A 10 26.57 28.96 33.16
C GLN A 10 26.65 28.65 31.66
N VAL A 11 27.86 28.53 31.10
CA VAL A 11 28.04 28.20 29.67
C VAL A 11 27.56 26.78 29.37
N HIS A 12 27.84 25.81 30.24
CA HIS A 12 27.39 24.43 30.06
C HIS A 12 25.86 24.32 30.05
N LEU A 13 25.19 25.03 30.97
CA LEU A 13 23.73 25.06 31.03
C LEU A 13 23.12 25.67 29.76
N LEU A 14 23.72 26.74 29.21
CA LEU A 14 23.25 27.36 27.97
C LEU A 14 23.40 26.44 26.75
N LEU A 15 24.45 25.62 26.70
CA LEU A 15 24.63 24.63 25.64
C LEU A 15 23.55 23.55 25.69
N GLN A 16 23.24 23.03 26.88
CA GLN A 16 22.19 22.03 27.07
C GLN A 16 20.80 22.56 26.67
N ILE A 17 20.50 23.81 27.00
CA ILE A 17 19.22 24.44 26.62
C ILE A 17 19.06 24.50 25.11
N LYS A 18 20.13 24.89 24.38
CA LYS A 18 20.08 24.97 22.91
C LYS A 18 19.88 23.60 22.25
N GLU A 19 20.57 22.58 22.75
CA GLU A 19 20.43 21.22 22.22
C GLU A 19 19.00 20.69 22.35
N VAL A 20 18.36 20.90 23.51
CA VAL A 20 16.96 20.51 23.73
C VAL A 20 16.01 21.29 22.81
N GLN A 21 16.26 22.60 22.59
CA GLN A 21 15.45 23.41 21.68
C GLN A 21 15.52 22.91 20.23
N ASP A 22 16.71 22.53 19.75
CA ASP A 22 16.90 21.98 18.40
C ASP A 22 16.18 20.63 18.24
N GLN A 23 16.22 19.78 19.25
CA GLN A 23 15.48 18.50 19.26
C GLN A 23 13.96 18.73 19.17
N ILE A 24 13.43 19.71 19.91
CA ILE A 24 12.01 20.09 19.86
C ILE A 24 11.62 20.60 18.47
N GLN A 25 12.47 21.42 17.83
CA GLN A 25 12.20 21.93 16.48
C GLN A 25 12.16 20.81 15.44
N ARG A 26 13.11 19.87 15.49
CA ARG A 26 13.12 18.69 14.62
C ARG A 26 11.85 17.85 14.82
N ALA A 27 11.45 17.59 16.07
CA ALA A 27 10.22 16.85 16.38
C ALA A 27 8.95 17.54 15.82
N LYS A 28 8.87 18.88 15.90
CA LYS A 28 7.77 19.66 15.30
C LYS A 28 7.74 19.55 13.77
N GLN A 29 8.90 19.47 13.11
CA GLN A 29 8.97 19.26 11.67
C GLN A 29 8.47 17.86 11.26
N TYR A 30 8.81 16.82 12.02
CA TYR A 30 8.34 15.45 11.76
C TYR A 30 6.81 15.31 11.91
N THR A 31 6.23 15.96 12.92
CA THR A 31 4.76 15.93 13.12
C THR A 31 4.00 16.71 12.05
N LYS A 32 4.61 17.74 11.44
CA LYS A 32 4.03 18.48 10.31
C LYS A 32 3.94 17.63 9.03
N CYS A 33 4.94 16.81 8.73
CA CYS A 33 4.90 15.88 7.58
C CYS A 33 3.90 14.73 7.76
N SER A 34 3.63 14.29 8.98
CA SER A 34 2.70 13.17 9.24
C SER A 34 1.22 13.54 9.01
N LYS A 35 0.84 14.80 9.26
CA LYS A 35 -0.56 15.26 9.13
C LYS A 35 -1.03 15.46 7.67
N GLN A 36 -0.13 15.44 6.69
CA GLN A 36 -0.49 15.54 5.27
C GLN A 36 -0.91 14.21 4.63
N LEU A 37 -0.87 13.09 5.37
CA LEU A 37 -1.23 11.75 4.89
C LEU A 37 -2.66 11.30 5.24
N GLN A 38 -3.45 12.14 5.88
CA GLN A 38 -4.83 11.80 6.31
C GLN A 38 -5.85 12.74 5.66
N THR A 39 -5.93 12.73 4.32
CA THR A 39 -7.14 13.20 3.66
C THR A 39 -8.23 12.12 3.82
N PRO A 40 -9.51 12.49 4.02
CA PRO A 40 -10.61 11.52 4.13
C PRO A 40 -10.79 10.66 2.86
N GLU A 41 -10.28 11.10 1.70
CA GLU A 41 -10.18 10.27 0.48
C GLU A 41 -9.30 9.02 0.64
N SER A 42 -8.33 9.04 1.57
CA SER A 42 -7.47 7.87 1.84
C SER A 42 -8.21 6.75 2.58
N GLN A 43 -9.31 7.06 3.28
CA GLN A 43 -10.12 6.06 3.98
C GLN A 43 -11.12 5.33 3.08
N ALA A 44 -11.44 5.87 1.89
CA ALA A 44 -12.30 5.20 0.91
C ALA A 44 -11.68 3.92 0.32
N LYS A 45 -10.36 3.71 0.49
CA LYS A 45 -9.58 2.72 -0.25
C LYS A 45 -9.41 1.36 0.44
N ARG A 46 -10.20 1.02 1.45
CA ARG A 46 -10.18 -0.32 2.07
C ARG A 46 -11.56 -1.00 2.09
N SER A 47 -12.43 -0.67 1.13
CA SER A 47 -13.71 -1.37 0.98
C SER A 47 -13.48 -2.85 0.65
N ARG A 48 -14.26 -3.73 1.30
CA ARG A 48 -14.33 -5.17 1.02
C ARG A 48 -14.68 -5.39 -0.46
N TRP A 49 -14.14 -6.43 -1.07
CA TRP A 49 -14.54 -6.84 -2.42
C TRP A 49 -15.94 -7.43 -2.39
N THR A 50 -16.82 -6.91 -3.25
CA THR A 50 -18.15 -7.50 -3.48
C THR A 50 -18.12 -8.47 -4.65
N ALA A 51 -19.12 -9.35 -4.75
CA ALA A 51 -19.23 -10.29 -5.86
C ALA A 51 -19.38 -9.57 -7.23
N ALA A 52 -20.07 -8.43 -7.26
CA ALA A 52 -20.21 -7.61 -8.47
C ALA A 52 -18.86 -7.01 -8.90
N GLU A 53 -18.05 -6.53 -7.94
CA GLU A 53 -16.70 -6.03 -8.20
C GLU A 53 -15.77 -7.13 -8.72
N ASP A 54 -15.85 -8.34 -8.17
CA ASP A 54 -15.09 -9.49 -8.67
C ASP A 54 -15.50 -9.88 -10.10
N GLN A 55 -16.81 -9.89 -10.39
CA GLN A 55 -17.30 -10.16 -11.74
C GLN A 55 -16.81 -9.12 -12.74
N LEU A 56 -16.88 -7.83 -12.38
CA LEU A 56 -16.37 -6.74 -13.20
C LEU A 56 -14.87 -6.87 -13.44
N LEU A 57 -14.10 -7.18 -12.40
CA LEU A 57 -12.66 -7.41 -12.51
C LEU A 57 -12.36 -8.55 -13.49
N VAL A 58 -13.05 -9.68 -13.36
CA VAL A 58 -12.86 -10.83 -14.25
C VAL A 58 -13.23 -10.48 -15.70
N GLN A 59 -14.30 -9.72 -15.92
CA GLN A 59 -14.69 -9.27 -17.26
C GLN A 59 -13.63 -8.35 -17.89
N GLN A 60 -13.14 -7.35 -17.15
CA GLN A 60 -12.10 -6.43 -17.65
C GLN A 60 -10.79 -7.18 -17.93
N ILE A 61 -10.38 -8.10 -17.06
CA ILE A 61 -9.18 -8.92 -17.27
C ILE A 61 -9.36 -9.87 -18.45
N ARG A 62 -10.57 -10.40 -18.69
CA ARG A 62 -10.86 -11.22 -19.87
C ARG A 62 -10.73 -10.42 -21.15
N ALA A 63 -11.16 -9.15 -21.16
CA ALA A 63 -11.05 -8.28 -22.32
C ALA A 63 -9.62 -7.80 -22.60
N LEU A 64 -8.86 -7.47 -21.55
CA LEU A 64 -7.53 -6.87 -21.67
C LEU A 64 -6.38 -7.89 -21.65
N GLY A 65 -6.62 -9.08 -21.10
CA GLY A 65 -5.58 -10.05 -20.74
C GLY A 65 -4.95 -9.76 -19.38
N ILE A 66 -4.45 -10.81 -18.71
CA ILE A 66 -3.93 -10.73 -17.34
C ILE A 66 -2.65 -9.87 -17.24
N GLU A 67 -1.85 -9.83 -18.29
CA GLU A 67 -0.61 -9.05 -18.36
C GLU A 67 -0.89 -7.54 -18.34
N ASN A 68 -2.07 -7.15 -18.81
CA ASN A 68 -2.53 -5.76 -18.90
C ASN A 68 -3.38 -5.33 -17.69
N TYR A 69 -3.30 -6.02 -16.54
CA TYR A 69 -4.12 -5.71 -15.36
C TYR A 69 -3.98 -4.26 -14.87
N LYS A 70 -2.87 -3.59 -15.17
CA LYS A 70 -2.67 -2.17 -14.82
C LYS A 70 -3.63 -1.22 -15.55
N GLN A 71 -4.21 -1.67 -16.66
CA GLN A 71 -5.19 -0.90 -17.44
C GLN A 71 -6.63 -1.07 -16.91
N VAL A 72 -6.86 -2.02 -16.01
CA VAL A 72 -8.16 -2.22 -15.33
C VAL A 72 -8.47 -0.98 -14.50
N LYS A 73 -9.61 -0.36 -14.77
CA LYS A 73 -10.09 0.82 -14.05
C LYS A 73 -11.34 0.44 -13.27
N MET A 74 -11.24 0.58 -11.94
CA MET A 74 -12.35 0.37 -11.02
C MET A 74 -12.47 1.60 -10.13
N GLU A 75 -13.65 2.21 -10.12
CA GLU A 75 -13.92 3.46 -9.40
C GLU A 75 -13.58 3.35 -7.90
N SER A 76 -13.91 2.21 -7.30
CA SER A 76 -13.77 1.96 -5.87
C SER A 76 -12.42 1.35 -5.45
N LYS A 77 -11.54 0.98 -6.40
CA LYS A 77 -10.32 0.21 -6.11
C LYS A 77 -9.09 0.82 -6.76
N SER A 78 -8.03 0.92 -5.97
CA SER A 78 -6.70 1.22 -6.48
C SER A 78 -6.12 0.05 -7.28
N SER A 79 -5.19 0.35 -8.20
CA SER A 79 -4.48 -0.66 -8.99
C SER A 79 -3.77 -1.72 -8.14
N SER A 80 -3.27 -1.35 -6.96
CA SER A 80 -2.67 -2.29 -6.01
C SER A 80 -3.69 -3.29 -5.47
N GLN A 81 -4.91 -2.84 -5.13
CA GLN A 81 -5.96 -3.74 -4.66
C GLN A 81 -6.42 -4.69 -5.76
N VAL A 82 -6.53 -4.18 -6.99
CA VAL A 82 -6.81 -5.01 -8.18
C VAL A 82 -5.76 -6.10 -8.33
N TYR A 83 -4.47 -5.76 -8.24
CA TYR A 83 -3.36 -6.72 -8.31
C TYR A 83 -3.46 -7.80 -7.22
N PHE A 84 -3.63 -7.41 -5.96
CA PHE A 84 -3.74 -8.37 -4.87
C PHE A 84 -4.98 -9.26 -4.99
N ARG A 85 -6.11 -8.70 -5.43
CA ARG A 85 -7.34 -9.49 -5.65
C ARG A 85 -7.16 -10.47 -6.78
N LEU A 86 -6.58 -10.05 -7.90
CA LEU A 86 -6.28 -10.91 -9.04
C LEU A 86 -5.37 -12.08 -8.66
N ARG A 87 -4.34 -11.82 -7.84
CA ARG A 87 -3.47 -12.87 -7.29
C ARG A 87 -4.25 -13.86 -6.41
N TYR A 88 -5.15 -13.37 -5.57
CA TYR A 88 -6.02 -14.21 -4.74
C TYR A 88 -6.94 -15.08 -5.61
N LEU A 89 -7.64 -14.49 -6.58
CA LEU A 89 -8.53 -15.20 -7.48
C LEU A 89 -7.80 -16.27 -8.32
N LYS A 90 -6.57 -16.01 -8.76
CA LYS A 90 -5.73 -16.99 -9.46
C LYS A 90 -5.42 -18.21 -8.59
N ASN A 91 -5.14 -17.99 -7.30
CA ASN A 91 -4.82 -19.06 -6.38
C ASN A 91 -6.05 -19.87 -5.97
N VAL A 92 -7.21 -19.22 -5.82
CA VAL A 92 -8.50 -19.91 -5.54
C VAL A 92 -8.95 -20.74 -6.75
N CYS A 93 -8.83 -20.20 -7.97
CA CYS A 93 -9.21 -20.89 -9.21
C CYS A 93 -8.28 -22.09 -9.57
N MET A 94 -7.12 -22.22 -8.92
CA MET A 94 -6.22 -23.37 -9.09
C MET A 94 -6.60 -24.57 -8.19
N GLN A 95 -7.46 -24.37 -7.19
CA GLN A 95 -7.90 -25.44 -6.29
C GLN A 95 -9.20 -26.12 -6.77
N ASP A 96 -10.06 -25.42 -7.52
CA ASP A 96 -11.35 -25.93 -8.00
C ASP A 96 -11.30 -26.38 -9.46
N LYS A 97 -10.36 -27.27 -9.82
CA LYS A 97 -10.37 -27.91 -11.16
C LYS A 97 -11.61 -28.78 -11.40
N GLU A 98 -12.39 -29.13 -10.37
CA GLU A 98 -13.57 -29.99 -10.52
C GLU A 98 -14.92 -29.27 -10.49
N LEU A 99 -15.04 -28.04 -9.97
CA LEU A 99 -16.36 -27.41 -9.78
C LEU A 99 -16.73 -26.33 -10.79
N ILE A 100 -15.78 -25.80 -11.58
CA ILE A 100 -16.03 -24.73 -12.57
C ILE A 100 -15.89 -25.26 -14.02
N SER A 101 -15.90 -26.57 -14.24
CA SER A 101 -15.99 -27.13 -15.60
C SER A 101 -17.42 -27.03 -16.19
N SER A 102 -18.46 -26.92 -15.34
CA SER A 102 -19.85 -27.02 -15.79
C SER A 102 -20.58 -25.68 -16.02
N LYS A 103 -20.02 -24.53 -15.64
CA LYS A 103 -20.74 -23.23 -15.77
C LYS A 103 -19.97 -22.05 -16.37
N ILE A 104 -18.67 -22.18 -16.64
CA ILE A 104 -17.95 -21.17 -17.43
C ILE A 104 -17.00 -21.92 -18.33
N ASN A 105 -17.18 -21.80 -19.65
CA ASN A 105 -16.25 -22.33 -20.64
C ASN A 105 -14.89 -21.61 -20.48
N LEU A 106 -14.04 -22.15 -19.61
CA LEU A 106 -12.71 -21.67 -19.26
C LEU A 106 -11.62 -22.56 -19.88
N ASN A 107 -11.83 -22.96 -21.13
CA ASN A 107 -10.82 -23.68 -21.93
C ASN A 107 -9.55 -22.85 -22.26
N CYS A 108 -9.36 -21.66 -21.68
CA CYS A 108 -8.32 -20.72 -22.09
C CYS A 108 -7.01 -20.76 -21.29
N PHE A 109 -6.83 -21.67 -20.32
CA PHE A 109 -5.58 -21.71 -19.52
C PHE A 109 -4.75 -22.97 -19.72
N GLN A 110 -4.86 -23.64 -20.87
CA GLN A 110 -3.94 -24.71 -21.21
C GLN A 110 -2.68 -24.18 -21.90
N LYS A 111 -1.56 -24.39 -21.21
CA LYS A 111 -0.15 -24.31 -21.62
C LYS A 111 0.45 -22.91 -21.65
N PHE A 112 1.21 -22.59 -20.60
CA PHE A 112 2.35 -21.70 -20.74
C PHE A 112 3.61 -22.36 -20.17
N PRO A 113 4.75 -22.30 -20.89
CA PRO A 113 5.99 -22.96 -20.51
C PRO A 113 6.65 -22.23 -19.34
N THR A 114 6.91 -22.96 -18.27
CA THR A 114 7.81 -22.54 -17.19
C THR A 114 9.25 -22.67 -17.67
N SER A 115 9.79 -21.64 -18.32
CA SER A 115 11.25 -21.54 -18.50
C SER A 115 11.65 -20.09 -18.62
N TYR A 116 12.06 -19.52 -17.49
CA TYR A 116 12.90 -18.32 -17.48
C TYR A 116 14.34 -18.82 -17.34
N LYS A 117 15.16 -18.54 -18.36
CA LYS A 117 16.63 -18.64 -18.30
C LYS A 117 17.20 -17.38 -17.68
#